data_AF-A0A5J4UQ66-F1
#
_entry.id   AF-A0A5J4UQ66-F1
#
_cell.length_a   1.000
_cell.length_b   1.000
_cell.length_c   1.000
_cell.angle_alpha   90.00
_cell.angle_beta   90.00
_cell.angle_gamma   90.00
#
_symmetry.space_group_name_H-M   'P 1'
#
loop_
_entity.id
_entity.type
_entity.pdbx_description
1 polymer ?
#
loop_
_entity_poly.entity_id
_entity_poly.type
_entity_poly.pdbx_seq_one_letter_code
_entity_poly.pdbx_strand_id
1 'polypeptide(L)' 'MRLINILKLPKGTRSAADCGIIFEFLRNTSPVANLDDDDVLQLCQCATHVNVRDESDIFQQDDTSDAFYIIIDGSILVTK' A
#
# COMPACT_ATOMS: atom_id res chain seq x y z
N MET A 1 -7.22 2.22 -12.99
CA MET A 1 -6.09 1.25 -12.93
C MET A 1 -6.56 0.00 -12.21
N ARG A 2 -6.22 -1.21 -12.68
CA ARG A 2 -6.71 -2.50 -12.11
C ARG A 2 -6.29 -2.72 -10.65
N LEU A 3 -5.04 -2.35 -10.31
CA LEU A 3 -4.47 -2.49 -8.96
C LEU A 3 -5.30 -1.78 -7.88
N ILE A 4 -5.63 -0.50 -8.09
CA ILE A 4 -6.40 0.31 -7.13
C ILE A 4 -7.77 -0.29 -6.84
N ASN A 5 -8.43 -0.85 -7.85
CA ASN A 5 -9.75 -1.47 -7.67
C ASN A 5 -9.66 -2.73 -6.79
N ILE A 6 -8.58 -3.51 -6.90
CA ILE A 6 -8.33 -4.67 -6.06
C ILE A 6 -8.05 -4.25 -4.61
N LEU A 7 -7.22 -3.22 -4.42
CA LEU A 7 -6.85 -2.72 -3.09
C LEU A 7 -8.02 -2.06 -2.33
N LYS A 8 -9.14 -1.76 -3.01
CA LYS A 8 -10.42 -1.33 -2.41
C LYS A 8 -11.29 -2.48 -1.92
N LEU A 9 -11.02 -3.72 -2.35
CA LEU A 9 -11.72 -4.90 -1.84
C LEU A 9 -11.38 -5.09 -0.35
N PRO A 10 -12.33 -5.62 0.46
CA PRO A 10 -12.08 -5.95 1.86
C PRO A 10 -10.85 -6.84 2.04
N LYS A 11 -10.14 -6.63 3.15
CA LYS A 11 -8.98 -7.45 3.51
C LYS A 11 -9.41 -8.91 3.63
N GLY A 12 -8.55 -9.83 3.17
CA GLY A 12 -8.82 -11.27 3.23
C GLY A 12 -9.84 -11.82 2.22
N THR A 13 -10.50 -10.98 1.41
CA THR A 13 -11.47 -11.45 0.39
C THR A 13 -10.90 -11.49 -1.02
N ARG A 14 -9.58 -11.30 -1.17
CA ARG A 14 -8.92 -11.23 -2.48
C ARG A 14 -8.65 -12.62 -3.03
N SER A 15 -8.86 -12.81 -4.32
CA SER A 15 -8.53 -14.07 -4.99
C SER A 15 -7.01 -14.22 -5.15
N ALA A 16 -6.54 -15.44 -5.43
CA ALA A 16 -5.12 -15.67 -5.72
C ALA A 16 -4.63 -14.85 -6.94
N ALA A 17 -5.48 -14.67 -7.94
CA ALA A 17 -5.17 -13.85 -9.11
C ALA A 17 -5.03 -12.36 -8.75
N ASP A 18 -5.88 -11.86 -7.85
CA ASP A 18 -5.79 -10.50 -7.33
C ASP A 18 -4.50 -10.27 -6.54
N CYS A 19 -4.13 -11.23 -5.68
CA CYS A 19 -2.88 -11.18 -4.94
C CYS A 19 -1.67 -11.21 -5.85
N GLY A 20 -1.69 -11.97 -6.96
CA GLY A 20 -0.60 -11.98 -7.94
C GLY A 20 -0.30 -10.60 -8.54
N ILE A 21 -1.35 -9.81 -8.81
CA ILE A 21 -1.20 -8.44 -9.34
C ILE A 21 -0.58 -7.51 -8.30
N ILE A 22 -1.02 -7.60 -7.04
CA ILE A 22 -0.44 -6.80 -5.96
C ILE A 22 1.00 -7.22 -5.70
N PHE A 23 1.29 -8.52 -5.71
CA PHE A 23 2.61 -9.08 -5.48
C PHE A 23 3.62 -8.55 -6.52
N GLU A 24 3.26 -8.60 -7.80
CA GLU A 24 4.09 -8.08 -8.88
C GLU A 24 4.35 -6.56 -8.70
N PHE A 25 3.35 -5.80 -8.29
CA PHE A 25 3.51 -4.38 -7.98
C PHE A 25 4.48 -4.15 -6.80
N LEU A 26 4.29 -4.86 -5.68
CA LEU A 26 5.11 -4.71 -4.48
C LEU A 26 6.56 -5.14 -4.74
N ARG A 27 6.80 -6.21 -5.50
CA ARG A 27 8.16 -6.65 -5.87
C ARG A 27 8.93 -5.62 -6.68
N ASN A 28 8.23 -4.86 -7.52
CA ASN A 28 8.81 -3.78 -8.31
C ASN A 28 8.89 -2.45 -7.54
N THR A 29 8.42 -2.40 -6.29
CA THR A 29 8.40 -1.18 -5.47
C THR A 29 9.38 -1.30 -4.30
N SER A 30 10.44 -0.49 -4.32
CA SER A 30 11.27 -0.27 -3.13
C SER A 30 10.41 0.46 -2.07
N PRO A 31 10.37 0.06 -0.79
CA PRO A 31 11.33 -0.76 -0.04
C PRO A 31 10.92 -2.23 0.22
N VAL A 32 9.74 -2.65 -0.21
CA VAL A 32 9.20 -4.00 0.08
C VAL A 32 9.79 -5.10 -0.83
N ALA A 33 10.58 -4.72 -1.83
CA ALA A 33 11.26 -5.64 -2.74
C ALA A 33 12.14 -6.70 -2.03
N ASN A 34 12.67 -6.39 -0.83
CA ASN A 34 13.59 -7.26 -0.08
C ASN A 34 12.91 -8.18 0.94
N LEU A 35 11.59 -8.09 1.12
CA LEU A 35 10.86 -9.00 2.00
C LEU A 35 10.81 -10.41 1.40
N ASP A 36 10.64 -11.45 2.21
CA ASP A 36 10.43 -12.79 1.65
C ASP A 36 9.05 -12.90 0.97
N ASP A 37 8.84 -13.98 0.20
CA ASP A 37 7.59 -14.15 -0.56
C ASP A 37 6.36 -14.28 0.35
N ASP A 38 6.52 -14.89 1.53
CA ASP A 38 5.44 -15.10 2.48
C ASP A 38 4.98 -13.76 3.09
N ASP A 39 5.90 -12.89 3.48
CA ASP A 39 5.63 -11.54 3.95
C ASP A 39 4.93 -10.70 2.88
N VAL A 40 5.38 -10.75 1.63
CA VAL A 40 4.72 -10.03 0.53
C VAL A 40 3.31 -10.58 0.27
N LEU A 41 3.10 -11.89 0.36
CA LEU A 41 1.78 -12.50 0.26
C LEU A 41 0.84 -12.05 1.40
N GLN A 42 1.36 -11.90 2.62
CA GLN A 42 0.59 -11.32 3.73
C GLN A 42 0.21 -9.87 3.44
N LEU A 43 1.14 -9.06 2.92
CA LEU A 43 0.85 -7.68 2.51
C LEU A 43 -0.22 -7.63 1.41
N CYS A 44 -0.20 -8.58 0.46
CA CYS A 44 -1.22 -8.67 -0.59
C CYS A 44 -2.63 -8.88 -0.04
N GLN A 45 -2.78 -9.48 1.14
CA GLN A 45 -4.08 -9.67 1.81
C GLN A 45 -4.48 -8.49 2.70
N CYS A 46 -3.51 -7.75 3.24
CA CYS A 46 -3.72 -6.77 4.30
C CYS A 46 -3.64 -5.30 3.84
N ALA A 47 -2.96 -5.00 2.72
CA ALA A 47 -2.81 -3.65 2.20
C ALA A 47 -4.16 -3.05 1.78
N THR A 48 -4.35 -1.75 1.93
CA THR A 48 -5.56 -1.03 1.50
C THR A 48 -5.17 0.23 0.74
N HIS A 49 -5.94 0.58 -0.29
CA HIS A 49 -5.74 1.84 -0.99
C HIS A 49 -6.38 3.01 -0.22
N VAL A 50 -5.61 4.05 0.03
CA VAL A 50 -6.08 5.31 0.59
C VAL A 50 -5.90 6.41 -0.45
N ASN A 51 -6.90 7.27 -0.61
CA ASN A 51 -6.78 8.48 -1.42
C ASN A 51 -6.65 9.68 -0.48
N VAL A 52 -5.60 10.47 -0.65
CA VAL A 52 -5.35 11.69 0.13
C VAL A 52 -5.60 12.87 -0.80
N ARG A 53 -6.33 13.88 -0.31
CA ARG A 53 -6.60 15.09 -1.08
C ARG A 53 -5.37 16.00 -1.06
N ASP A 54 -5.27 16.87 -2.04
CA ASP A 54 -4.27 17.93 -2.04
C ASP A 54 -4.39 18.79 -0.77
N GLU A 55 -3.25 19.30 -0.30
CA GLU A 55 -3.12 20.10 0.93
C GLU A 55 -3.64 19.45 2.21
N SER A 56 -3.77 18.11 2.24
CA SER A 56 -4.19 17.37 3.44
C SER A 56 -3.00 16.68 4.11
N ASP A 57 -2.90 16.82 5.43
CA ASP A 57 -1.93 16.09 6.23
C ASP A 57 -2.27 14.59 6.23
N ILE A 58 -1.27 13.73 5.95
CA ILE A 58 -1.43 12.27 6.04
C ILE A 58 -1.38 11.82 7.51
N PHE A 59 -0.40 12.36 8.24
CA PHE A 59 -0.21 12.21 9.69
C PHE A 59 0.69 13.36 10.17
N GLN A 60 0.67 13.65 11.48
CA GLN A 60 1.47 14.69 12.10
C GLN A 60 2.63 14.08 12.91
N GLN A 61 3.65 14.89 13.19
CA GLN A 61 4.70 14.47 14.10
C GLN A 61 4.10 14.17 15.48
N ASP A 62 4.60 13.10 16.11
CA ASP A 62 4.14 12.59 17.41
C ASP A 62 2.75 11.91 17.39
N ASP A 63 2.13 11.73 16.21
CA ASP A 63 0.97 10.85 16.07
C ASP A 63 1.36 9.39 16.32
N THR A 64 0.57 8.71 17.15
CA THR A 64 0.65 7.26 17.31
C THR A 64 0.12 6.59 16.04
N SER A 65 1.01 6.28 15.10
CA SER A 65 0.67 5.64 13.83
C SER A 65 1.44 4.33 13.66
N ASP A 66 0.69 3.26 13.40
CA ASP A 66 1.22 1.92 13.09
C ASP A 66 1.15 1.62 11.58
N ALA A 67 0.98 2.65 10.73
CA ALA A 67 0.77 2.48 9.30
C ALA A 67 2.05 2.73 8.47
N PHE A 68 2.24 1.88 7.45
CA PHE A 68 3.25 2.06 6.41
C PHE A 68 2.58 2.41 5.08
N TYR A 69 3.10 3.42 4.38
CA TYR A 69 2.52 3.94 3.14
C TYR A 69 3.46 3.74 1.95
N ILE A 70 2.88 3.40 0.80
CA ILE A 70 3.53 3.36 -0.50
C ILE A 70 2.77 4.31 -1.42
N ILE A 71 3.48 5.26 -2.04
CA ILE A 71 2.88 6.20 -2.99
C ILE A 71 2.71 5.49 -4.34
N ILE A 72 1.47 5.38 -4.80
CA ILE A 72 1.13 4.80 -6.12
C ILE A 72 1.13 5.89 -7.20
N ASP A 73 0.59 7.06 -6.87
CA ASP A 73 0.47 8.21 -7.78
C ASP A 73 0.54 9.50 -6.97
N GLY A 74 1.14 10.55 -7.55
CA GLY A 74 1.37 11.83 -6.90
C GLY A 74 2.68 11.94 -6.10
N SER A 75 2.75 12.96 -5.24
CA SER A 75 3.92 13.28 -4.42
C SER A 75 3.49 13.85 -3.07
N ILE A 76 4.35 13.73 -2.06
CA ILE A 76 4.12 14.28 -0.73
C ILE A 76 5.22 15.27 -0.37
N LEU A 77 4.90 16.22 0.52
CA LEU A 77 5.87 17.08 1.18
C LEU A 77 6.08 16.58 2.61
N VAL A 78 7.33 16.40 3.01
CA VAL A 78 7.69 16.08 4.41
C VAL A 78 8.21 17.36 5.05
N THR A 79 7.52 17.84 6.08
CA THR A 79 7.88 19.05 6.84
C THR A 79 8.32 18.70 8.27
N LYS A 80 9.03 19.63 8.91
CA LYS A 80 9.38 19.57 10.34
C LYS A 80 8.31 20.24 11.18
#